data_AF-A0A842MRN0-F1
#
_entry.id   AF-A0A842MRN0-F1
#
_cell.length_a   1.000
_cell.length_b   1.000
_cell.length_c   1.000
_cell.angle_alpha   90.00
_cell.angle_beta   90.00
_cell.angle_gamma   90.00
#
_symmetry.space_group_name_H-M   'P 1'
#
loop_
_entity.id
_entity.type
_entity.pdbx_description
1 polymer ?
#
loop_
_entity_poly.entity_id
_entity_poly.type
_entity_poly.pdbx_seq_one_letter_code
_entity_poly.pdbx_strand_id
1 'polypeptide(L)'
;SKTGILIYEDKIPIKENVRSACEMLGLDPLEVGNEGKVVIGVIKEKAEEVLQILRETEEGKDAEIIGEATDDFIGVAMQTIVGGKRIISRPIGDPVPRIC
;
A
#
# COMPACT_ATOMS: atom_id res chain seq x y z
N SER A 1 -5.27 -14.24 10.29
CA SER A 1 -6.45 -13.34 10.35
C SER A 1 -7.54 -13.91 9.44
N LYS A 2 -8.82 -13.82 9.81
CA LYS A 2 -9.97 -14.16 8.95
C LYS A 2 -10.65 -12.87 8.44
N THR A 3 -9.86 -11.84 8.18
CA THR A 3 -10.32 -10.50 7.83
C THR A 3 -9.79 -10.12 6.45
N GLY A 4 -10.59 -9.41 5.69
CA GLY A 4 -10.22 -8.80 4.41
C GLY A 4 -9.55 -7.44 4.62
N ILE A 5 -8.73 -7.03 3.66
CA ILE A 5 -8.15 -5.69 3.60
C ILE A 5 -8.54 -5.10 2.24
N LEU A 6 -9.31 -4.02 2.26
CA LEU A 6 -9.61 -3.21 1.07
C LEU A 6 -8.64 -2.04 1.03
N ILE A 7 -7.84 -1.94 -0.03
CA ILE A 7 -6.95 -0.80 -0.29
C ILE A 7 -7.45 0.04 -1.47
N TYR A 8 -7.09 1.31 -1.50
CA TYR A 8 -7.50 2.29 -2.51
C TYR A 8 -6.31 2.67 -3.38
N GLU A 9 -6.36 2.36 -4.67
CA GLU A 9 -5.23 2.57 -5.60
C GLU A 9 -4.78 4.04 -5.66
N ASP A 10 -5.72 4.98 -5.62
CA ASP A 10 -5.47 6.42 -5.67
C ASP A 10 -4.85 6.99 -4.38
N LYS A 11 -4.90 6.22 -3.28
CA LYS A 11 -4.35 6.62 -1.97
C LYS A 11 -2.95 6.10 -1.72
N ILE A 12 -2.45 5.16 -2.52
CA ILE A 12 -1.11 4.60 -2.30
C ILE A 12 -0.06 5.63 -2.78
N PRO A 13 0.77 6.18 -1.87
CA PRO A 13 1.74 7.22 -2.22
C PRO A 13 2.90 6.61 -3.01
N ILE A 14 2.86 6.76 -4.33
CA ILE A 14 3.91 6.33 -5.26
C ILE A 14 4.45 7.59 -5.94
N LYS A 15 5.76 7.84 -5.79
CA LYS A 15 6.40 8.97 -6.46
C LYS A 15 6.38 8.76 -7.96
N GLU A 16 6.20 9.85 -8.71
CA GLU A 16 6.06 9.79 -10.17
C GLU A 16 7.25 9.10 -10.86
N ASN A 17 8.47 9.40 -10.42
CA ASN A 17 9.67 8.76 -10.95
C ASN A 17 9.72 7.24 -10.68
N VAL A 18 9.15 6.77 -9.56
CA VAL A 18 9.03 5.33 -9.25
C VAL A 18 7.98 4.70 -10.15
N ARG A 19 6.83 5.36 -10.36
CA ARG A 19 5.78 4.90 -11.28
C ARG A 19 6.33 4.74 -12.69
N SER A 20 6.96 5.78 -13.24
CA SER A 20 7.54 5.72 -14.59
C SER A 20 8.60 4.62 -14.71
N ALA A 21 9.48 4.47 -13.71
CA ALA A 21 10.50 3.42 -13.72
C ALA A 21 9.88 2.01 -13.70
N CYS A 22 8.87 1.78 -12.85
CA CYS A 22 8.15 0.50 -12.77
C CYS A 22 7.44 0.18 -14.09
N GLU A 23 6.77 1.16 -14.71
CA GLU A 23 6.12 1.00 -16.02
C GLU A 23 7.12 0.63 -17.12
N MET A 24 8.27 1.32 -17.18
CA MET A 24 9.32 1.03 -18.15
C MET A 24 9.93 -0.37 -17.99
N LEU A 25 10.01 -0.86 -16.75
CA LEU A 25 10.60 -2.16 -16.42
C LEU A 25 9.60 -3.31 -16.40
N GLY A 26 8.29 -3.01 -16.54
CA GLY A 26 7.23 -4.00 -16.43
C GLY A 26 7.06 -4.56 -15.01
N LEU A 27 7.32 -3.74 -14.00
CA LEU A 27 7.21 -4.10 -12.58
C LEU A 27 5.94 -3.48 -11.96
N ASP A 28 5.33 -4.19 -11.01
CA ASP A 28 4.31 -3.60 -10.12
C ASP A 28 5.03 -3.03 -8.87
N PRO A 29 4.88 -1.73 -8.55
CA PRO A 29 5.52 -1.13 -7.38
C PRO A 29 5.10 -1.76 -6.05
N LEU A 30 3.97 -2.47 -5.99
CA LEU A 30 3.54 -3.19 -4.79
C LEU A 30 4.29 -4.51 -4.56
N GLU A 31 5.06 -4.98 -5.55
CA GLU A 31 5.83 -6.23 -5.46
C GLU A 31 7.32 -6.00 -5.14
N VAL A 32 7.77 -4.74 -5.13
CA VAL A 32 9.18 -4.39 -4.92
C VAL A 32 9.46 -4.05 -3.44
N GLY A 33 10.61 -4.52 -2.94
CA GLY A 33 11.10 -4.24 -1.59
C GLY A 33 11.15 -2.75 -1.23
N ASN A 34 10.81 -2.44 0.03
CA ASN A 34 10.93 -1.11 0.63
C ASN A 34 11.83 -1.20 1.88
N GLU A 35 12.86 -0.35 1.99
CA GLU A 35 13.83 -0.36 3.12
C GLU A 35 13.59 0.73 4.19
N GLY A 36 12.55 1.56 4.04
CA GLY A 36 12.29 2.70 4.93
C GLY A 36 10.81 3.01 5.10
N LYS A 37 9.96 1.98 5.03
CA LYS A 37 8.51 2.10 5.11
C LYS A 37 7.93 1.11 6.11
N VAL A 38 6.76 1.42 6.64
CA VAL A 38 6.00 0.56 7.54
C VAL A 38 4.53 0.54 7.11
N VAL A 39 3.89 -0.61 7.25
CA VAL A 39 2.43 -0.76 7.14
C VAL A 39 1.88 -0.90 8.55
N ILE A 40 0.92 -0.04 8.91
CA ILE A 40 0.37 0.05 10.27
C ILE A 40 -1.14 -0.19 10.22
N GLY A 41 -1.62 -1.15 11.01
CA GLY A 41 -3.05 -1.31 11.30
C GLY A 41 -3.43 -0.59 12.58
N VAL A 42 -4.46 0.24 12.54
CA VAL A 42 -4.97 1.01 13.69
C VAL A 42 -6.48 0.85 13.83
N ILE A 43 -7.00 1.10 15.03
CA ILE A 43 -8.45 1.22 15.23
C ILE A 43 -8.97 2.46 14.50
N LYS A 44 -10.19 2.37 13.98
CA LYS A 44 -10.79 3.40 13.11
C LYS A 44 -10.79 4.79 13.75
N GLU A 45 -11.07 4.84 15.05
CA GLU A 45 -11.18 6.09 15.82
C GLU A 45 -9.84 6.80 16.01
N LYS A 46 -8.72 6.11 15.75
CA LYS A 46 -7.35 6.63 15.89
C LYS A 46 -6.64 6.85 14.56
N ALA A 47 -7.27 6.52 13.43
CA ALA A 47 -6.62 6.56 12.12
C ALA A 47 -6.07 7.95 11.77
N GLU A 48 -6.89 8.99 11.90
CA GLU A 48 -6.49 10.38 11.59
C GLU A 48 -5.44 10.92 12.57
N GLU A 49 -5.59 10.63 13.87
CA GLU A 49 -4.63 11.05 14.91
C GLU A 49 -3.24 10.45 14.65
N VAL A 50 -3.18 9.15 14.36
CA VAL A 50 -1.92 8.46 14.05
C VAL A 50 -1.34 8.98 12.73
N LEU A 51 -2.16 9.17 11.70
CA LEU A 51 -1.71 9.73 10.42
C LEU A 51 -1.08 11.10 10.60
N GLN A 52 -1.70 11.98 11.39
CA GLN A 52 -1.16 13.31 11.68
C GLN A 52 0.21 13.22 12.36
N ILE A 53 0.34 12.39 13.40
CA ILE A 53 1.61 12.20 14.12
C ILE A 53 2.71 11.68 13.18
N LEU A 54 2.39 10.74 12.29
CA LEU A 54 3.37 10.23 11.31
C LEU A 54 3.82 11.32 10.34
N ARG A 55 2.91 12.18 9.89
CA ARG A 55 3.22 13.28 8.96
C ARG A 55 4.04 14.40 9.58
N GLU A 56 4.11 14.48 10.91
CA GLU A 56 4.99 15.41 11.63
C GLU A 56 6.47 14.98 11.60
N THR A 57 6.77 13.73 11.28
CA THR A 57 8.16 13.25 11.14
C THR A 57 8.70 13.47 9.73
N GLU A 58 10.02 13.54 9.59
CA GLU A 58 10.67 13.75 8.29
C GLU A 58 10.42 12.56 7.35
N GLU A 59 10.45 11.33 7.89
CA GLU A 59 10.29 10.08 7.15
C GLU A 59 8.82 9.77 6.83
N GLY A 60 7.88 10.26 7.65
CA GLY A 60 6.46 9.97 7.57
C GLY A 60 5.63 11.04 6.85
N LYS A 61 6.25 12.10 6.32
CA LYS A 61 5.56 13.20 5.60
C LYS A 61 4.61 12.75 4.48
N ASP A 62 4.93 11.62 3.84
CA ASP A 62 4.15 11.02 2.75
C ASP A 62 3.23 9.87 3.23
N ALA A 63 3.07 9.67 4.55
CA ALA A 63 2.17 8.66 5.10
C ALA A 63 0.72 8.94 4.66
N GLU A 64 -0.08 7.89 4.47
CA GLU A 64 -1.46 7.98 4.01
C GLU A 64 -2.29 6.80 4.54
N ILE A 65 -3.58 7.04 4.77
CA ILE A 65 -4.53 5.96 5.02
C ILE A 65 -4.90 5.36 3.66
N ILE A 66 -4.37 4.17 3.37
CA ILE A 66 -4.52 3.53 2.06
C ILE A 66 -5.68 2.54 1.98
N GLY A 67 -6.43 2.32 3.06
CA GLY A 67 -7.42 1.25 3.09
C GLY A 67 -8.02 0.99 4.47
N GLU A 68 -8.79 -0.08 4.55
CA GLU A 68 -9.45 -0.52 5.77
C GLU A 68 -9.59 -2.06 5.85
N ALA A 69 -9.73 -2.56 7.08
CA ALA A 69 -10.10 -3.94 7.33
C ALA A 69 -11.62 -4.13 7.12
N THR A 70 -12.03 -5.27 6.56
CA THR A 70 -13.43 -5.59 6.29
C THR A 70 -13.71 -7.08 6.54
N ASP A 71 -14.97 -7.40 6.85
CA ASP A 71 -15.46 -8.78 6.99
C ASP A 71 -16.15 -9.29 5.72
N ASP A 72 -16.23 -8.48 4.65
CA ASP A 72 -16.90 -8.82 3.39
C ASP A 72 -16.21 -9.94 2.60
N PHE A 73 -14.90 -10.09 2.80
CA PHE A 73 -14.07 -11.09 2.12
C PHE A 73 -12.83 -11.42 2.94
N ILE A 74 -12.05 -12.40 2.50
CA ILE A 74 -10.75 -12.76 3.08
C ILE A 74 -9.65 -12.47 2.07
N GLY A 75 -8.53 -11.92 2.52
CA GLY A 75 -7.39 -11.56 1.67
C GLY A 75 -7.29 -10.05 1.42
N VAL A 76 -6.57 -9.65 0.38
CA VAL A 76 -6.36 -8.24 0.04
C VAL A 76 -7.00 -7.96 -1.32
N ALA A 77 -7.83 -6.92 -1.39
CA ALA A 77 -8.40 -6.41 -2.62
C ALA A 77 -8.08 -4.93 -2.75
N MET A 78 -7.80 -4.48 -3.97
CA MET A 78 -7.60 -3.08 -4.29
C MET A 78 -8.77 -2.56 -5.11
N GLN A 79 -9.38 -1.48 -4.66
CA GLN A 79 -10.28 -0.67 -5.47
C GLN A 79 -9.46 0.19 -6.42
N THR A 80 -9.70 0.03 -7.72
CA THR A 80 -9.00 0.77 -8.76
C THR A 80 -9.56 2.17 -8.93
N ILE A 81 -8.80 3.04 -9.60
CA ILE A 81 -9.22 4.43 -9.88
C ILE A 81 -10.54 4.47 -10.67
N VAL A 82 -10.81 3.46 -11.50
CA VAL A 82 -12.05 3.33 -12.29
C VAL A 82 -13.21 2.68 -11.53
N GLY A 83 -13.04 2.37 -10.24
CA GLY A 83 -14.08 1.86 -9.34
C GLY A 83 -14.24 0.33 -9.29
N GLY A 84 -13.49 -0.41 -10.10
CA GLY A 84 -13.44 -1.87 -10.02
C GLY A 84 -12.66 -2.36 -8.80
N LYS A 85 -12.77 -3.64 -8.45
CA LYS A 85 -11.93 -4.28 -7.43
C LYS A 85 -11.09 -5.39 -8.05
N ARG A 86 -9.79 -5.42 -7.78
CA ARG A 86 -8.89 -6.53 -8.13
C ARG A 86 -8.29 -7.17 -6.90
N ILE A 87 -8.08 -8.48 -6.93
CA ILE A 87 -7.38 -9.20 -5.85
C ILE A 87 -5.90 -8.86 -5.94
N ILE A 88 -5.28 -8.56 -4.80
CA ILE A 88 -3.83 -8.43 -4.67
C ILE A 88 -3.30 -9.78 -4.17
N SER A 89 -2.72 -10.55 -5.08
CA SER A 89 -2.07 -11.81 -4.77
C SER A 89 -0.74 -11.55 -4.06
N ARG A 90 -0.36 -12.46 -3.16
CA ARG A 90 0.99 -12.47 -2.62
C ARG A 90 1.99 -12.68 -3.76
N PRO A 91 3.05 -11.86 -3.88
CA PRO A 91 4.09 -12.07 -4.89
C PRO A 91 4.75 -13.44 -4.71
N ILE A 92 5.16 -14.07 -5.81
CA ILE A 92 5.90 -15.34 -5.78
C ILE A 92 7.28 -15.13 -5.13
N GLY A 93 7.87 -13.95 -5.34
CA GLY A 93 9.11 -13.45 -4.76
C GLY A 93 9.31 -11.99 -5.16
N ASP A 94 10.36 -11.34 -4.66
CA ASP A 94 10.72 -10.00 -5.13
C ASP A 94 11.26 -10.09 -6.58
N PRO A 95 10.76 -9.26 -7.52
CA PRO A 95 11.19 -9.30 -8.91
C PRO A 95 12.61 -8.76 -9.14
N VAL A 96 13.21 -8.05 -8.17
CA VAL A 96 14.53 -7.44 -8.31
C VAL A 96 15.62 -8.37 -7.75
N PRO A 97 16.51 -8.93 -8.59
CA PRO A 97 17.53 -9.84 -8.11
C PRO A 97 18.57 -9.12 -7.24
N ARG A 98 18.90 -9.72 -6.09
CA ARG A 98 19.83 -9.17 -5.08
C ARG A 98 19.39 -7.83 -4.49
N ILE A 99 18.08 -7.65 -4.35
CA ILE A 99 17.52 -6.63 -3.49
C ILE A 99 17.61 -7.10 -2.04
N CYS A 100 18.23 -6.28 -1.19
CA CYS A 100 18.54 -6.51 0.23
C CYS A 100 19.43 -7.73 0.54
#